data_AF-A0A034W2U9-F1
#
_entry.id   AF-A0A034W2U9-F1
#
_cell.length_a   1.000
_cell.length_b   1.000
_cell.length_c   1.000
_cell.angle_alpha   90.00
_cell.angle_beta   90.00
_cell.angle_gamma   90.00
#
_symmetry.space_group_name_H-M   'P 1'
#
loop_
_entity.id
_entity.type
_entity.pdbx_description
1 polymer ?
#
loop_
_entity_poly.entity_id
_entity_poly.type
_entity_poly.pdbx_seq_one_letter_code
_entity_poly.pdbx_strand_id
1 'polypeptide(L)'
;LLQCVASHPETRTVFLQAQIPLFLYPFLQTTSKTRPFEYLRLTSLGVIGALVKADEQEVITFLLATEIIPLCLRIMETGSELSKTVATFILQKILLDESGLSYICQTYERFSHVAIILGKMVIQLAKEPSARLLKHVVRCYLRLSDNPRAREALRQCLPDQLRDATFSVCLQDDKSTKHWLHLLIKNLELGVVAPTDPRQIGMSPLTS
;
A
#
# COMPACT_ATOMS: atom_id res chain seq x y z
N LEU A 1 8.21 25.29 3.24
CA LEU A 1 9.68 25.41 3.14
C LEU A 1 10.37 24.05 3.13
N LEU A 2 10.31 23.24 4.20
CA LEU A 2 10.97 21.91 4.23
C LEU A 2 10.52 20.98 3.08
N GLN A 3 9.23 20.99 2.74
CA GLN A 3 8.73 20.25 1.58
C GLN A 3 9.40 20.66 0.26
N CYS A 4 9.72 21.95 0.08
CA CYS A 4 10.40 22.45 -1.12
C CYS A 4 11.83 21.92 -1.19
N VAL A 5 12.55 21.93 -0.06
CA VAL A 5 13.90 21.36 0.06
C VAL A 5 13.87 19.86 -0.24
N ALA A 6 12.96 19.11 0.38
CA ALA A 6 12.77 17.68 0.11
C ALA A 6 12.43 17.37 -1.37
N SER A 7 11.74 18.28 -2.05
CA SER A 7 11.35 18.11 -3.46
C SER A 7 12.49 18.40 -4.44
N HIS A 8 13.48 19.21 -4.07
CA HIS A 8 14.50 19.68 -4.99
C HIS A 8 15.65 18.67 -5.13
N PRO A 9 16.00 18.22 -6.35
CA PRO A 9 17.02 17.18 -6.56
C PRO A 9 18.37 17.48 -5.89
N GLU A 10 18.84 18.73 -5.94
CA GLU A 10 20.16 19.10 -5.38
C GLU A 10 20.21 19.15 -3.85
N THR A 11 19.06 19.26 -3.18
CA THR A 11 19.03 19.40 -1.70
C THR A 11 18.39 18.20 -1.01
N ARG A 12 17.69 17.33 -1.73
CA ARG A 12 17.02 16.12 -1.20
C ARG A 12 17.98 15.19 -0.48
N THR A 13 19.11 14.85 -1.10
CA THR A 13 20.09 13.93 -0.49
C THR A 13 20.65 14.51 0.81
N VAL A 14 21.04 15.79 0.80
CA VAL A 14 21.55 16.47 2.02
C VAL A 14 20.47 16.57 3.09
N PHE A 15 19.22 16.81 2.70
CA PHE A 15 18.07 16.82 3.62
C PHE A 15 17.85 15.46 4.31
N LEU A 16 18.03 14.36 3.56
CA LEU A 16 17.95 13.00 4.08
C LEU A 16 19.13 12.66 4.99
N GLN A 17 20.35 12.99 4.58
CA GLN A 17 21.57 12.79 5.34
C GLN A 17 21.58 13.58 6.66
N ALA A 18 20.98 14.76 6.67
CA ALA A 18 20.78 15.56 7.88
C ALA A 18 19.69 15.01 8.81
N GLN A 19 19.05 13.88 8.46
CA GLN A 19 17.99 13.21 9.22
C GLN A 19 16.81 14.13 9.59
N ILE A 20 16.60 15.20 8.83
CA ILE A 20 15.52 16.18 9.06
C ILE A 20 14.13 15.52 9.14
N PRO A 21 13.78 14.48 8.34
CA PRO A 21 12.49 13.80 8.45
C PRO A 21 12.15 13.31 9.86
N LEU A 22 13.15 12.92 10.66
CA LEU A 22 12.94 12.40 12.01
C LEU A 22 12.31 13.43 12.96
N PHE A 23 12.62 14.71 12.76
CA PHE A 23 12.00 15.80 13.53
C PHE A 23 10.51 15.98 13.24
N LEU A 24 10.00 15.39 12.16
CA LEU A 24 8.58 15.44 11.80
C LEU A 24 7.79 14.28 12.39
N TYR A 25 8.43 13.20 12.82
CA TYR A 25 7.74 12.01 13.33
C TYR A 25 6.95 12.26 14.62
N PRO A 26 7.42 13.07 15.59
CA PRO A 26 6.60 13.46 16.73
C PRO A 26 5.27 14.12 16.33
N PHE A 27 5.26 14.89 15.24
CA PHE A 27 4.03 15.50 14.73
C PHE A 27 3.07 14.47 14.15
N LEU A 28 3.59 13.46 13.44
CA LEU A 28 2.81 12.35 12.88
C LEU A 28 2.21 11.44 13.96
N GLN A 29 2.84 11.37 15.14
CA GLN A 29 2.37 10.57 16.28
C GLN A 29 1.20 11.22 17.05
N THR A 30 0.94 12.51 16.86
CA THR A 30 -0.13 13.23 17.55
C THR A 30 -1.50 12.61 17.27
N THR A 31 -2.35 12.48 18.30
CA THR A 31 -3.68 11.84 18.18
C THR A 31 -4.84 12.83 18.24
N SER A 32 -4.57 14.10 18.61
CA SER A 32 -5.60 15.14 18.67
C SER A 32 -6.27 15.34 17.31
N LYS A 33 -7.60 15.38 17.31
CA LYS A 33 -8.45 15.61 16.13
C LYS A 33 -8.81 17.08 15.93
N THR A 34 -8.21 18.00 16.69
CA THR A 34 -8.45 19.42 16.45
C THR A 34 -7.79 19.85 15.14
N ARG A 35 -8.42 20.81 14.45
CA ARG A 35 -7.95 21.33 13.16
C ARG A 35 -6.45 21.69 13.12
N PRO A 36 -5.85 22.32 14.14
CA PRO A 36 -4.41 22.59 14.14
C PRO A 36 -3.54 21.33 14.06
N PHE A 37 -3.90 20.27 14.78
CA PHE A 37 -3.15 19.02 14.78
C PHE A 37 -3.37 18.20 13.50
N GLU A 38 -4.56 18.25 12.91
CA GLU A 38 -4.80 17.65 11.60
C GLU A 38 -3.96 18.33 10.51
N TYR A 39 -3.93 19.67 10.51
CA TYR A 39 -3.13 20.43 9.57
C TYR A 39 -1.63 20.19 9.75
N LEU A 40 -1.17 20.10 11.00
CA LEU A 40 0.20 19.78 11.35
C LEU A 40 0.61 18.40 10.78
N ARG A 41 -0.20 17.37 11.02
CA ARG A 41 0.04 16.01 10.47
C ARG A 41 0.06 16.02 8.94
N LEU A 42 -0.93 16.66 8.32
CA LEU A 42 -1.03 16.72 6.86
C LEU A 42 0.19 17.41 6.24
N THR A 43 0.64 18.51 6.83
CA THR A 43 1.83 19.25 6.35
C THR A 43 3.10 18.42 6.51
N SER A 44 3.27 17.75 7.65
CA SER A 44 4.39 16.83 7.90
C SER A 44 4.39 15.64 6.92
N LEU A 45 3.23 15.03 6.66
CA LEU A 45 3.07 14.00 5.63
C LEU A 45 3.42 14.54 4.24
N GLY A 46 3.10 15.80 3.95
CA GLY A 46 3.46 16.46 2.68
C GLY A 46 4.97 16.49 2.44
N VAL A 47 5.78 16.67 3.48
CA VAL A 47 7.25 16.61 3.38
C VAL A 47 7.71 15.18 3.06
N ILE A 48 7.20 14.17 3.77
CA ILE A 48 7.55 12.77 3.51
C ILE A 48 7.08 12.32 2.12
N GLY A 49 5.87 12.74 1.73
CA GLY A 49 5.29 12.51 0.42
C GLY A 49 6.13 13.10 -0.71
N ALA A 50 6.75 14.27 -0.50
CA ALA A 50 7.68 14.86 -1.45
C ALA A 50 8.97 14.05 -1.62
N LEU A 51 9.52 13.49 -0.54
CA LEU A 51 10.72 12.64 -0.60
C LEU A 51 10.47 11.39 -1.44
N VAL A 52 9.40 10.65 -1.14
CA VAL A 52 9.10 9.39 -1.85
C VAL A 52 8.68 9.62 -3.30
N LYS A 53 8.27 10.83 -3.68
CA LYS A 53 7.86 11.15 -5.05
C LYS A 53 9.00 11.00 -6.06
N ALA A 54 10.25 11.11 -5.62
CA ALA A 54 11.43 11.00 -6.47
C ALA A 54 11.79 9.56 -6.89
N ASP A 55 11.13 8.54 -6.32
CA ASP A 55 11.42 7.12 -6.60
C ASP A 55 12.89 6.71 -6.36
N GLU A 56 13.55 7.38 -5.39
CA GLU A 56 14.93 7.08 -5.02
C GLU A 56 15.00 5.97 -3.97
N GLN A 57 15.80 4.94 -4.24
CA GLN A 57 15.97 3.79 -3.34
C GLN A 57 16.56 4.18 -1.98
N GLU A 58 17.44 5.20 -1.93
CA GLU A 58 18.02 5.71 -0.69
C GLU A 58 16.94 6.25 0.27
N VAL A 59 15.94 6.95 -0.29
CA VAL A 59 14.79 7.46 0.47
C VAL A 59 13.99 6.31 1.07
N ILE A 60 13.68 5.28 0.26
CA ILE A 60 12.93 4.10 0.76
C ILE A 60 13.72 3.40 1.86
N THR A 61 15.02 3.18 1.67
CA THR A 61 15.89 2.54 2.66
C THR A 61 15.90 3.31 3.98
N PHE A 62 16.07 4.63 3.93
CA PHE A 62 15.99 5.50 5.12
C PHE A 62 14.64 5.39 5.83
N LEU A 63 13.54 5.41 5.07
CA LEU A 63 12.19 5.35 5.63
C LEU A 63 11.88 4.01 6.30
N LEU A 64 12.36 2.90 5.72
CA LEU A 64 12.26 1.56 6.32
C LEU A 64 13.06 1.47 7.62
N ALA A 65 14.28 2.01 7.64
CA ALA A 65 15.16 2.00 8.82
C ALA A 65 14.63 2.86 9.98
N THR A 66 13.72 3.80 9.70
CA THR A 66 13.25 4.78 10.68
C THR A 66 11.79 4.58 11.09
N GLU A 67 11.17 3.45 10.73
CA GLU A 67 9.82 3.07 11.15
C GLU A 67 8.69 4.03 10.68
N ILE A 68 8.75 4.51 9.43
CA ILE A 68 7.63 5.32 8.88
C ILE A 68 6.33 4.53 8.69
N ILE A 69 6.42 3.20 8.48
CA ILE A 69 5.27 2.35 8.13
C ILE A 69 4.24 2.33 9.26
N PRO A 70 4.59 2.05 10.54
CA PRO A 70 3.64 2.14 11.66
C PRO A 70 2.93 3.50 11.76
N LEU A 71 3.64 4.60 11.50
CA LEU A 71 3.06 5.95 11.52
C LEU A 71 2.03 6.13 10.40
N CYS A 72 2.36 5.69 9.18
CA CYS A 72 1.43 5.73 8.05
C CYS A 72 0.19 4.88 8.32
N LEU A 73 0.34 3.66 8.82
CA LEU A 73 -0.78 2.77 9.11
C LEU A 73 -1.75 3.35 10.14
N ARG A 74 -1.24 3.98 11.21
CA ARG A 74 -2.08 4.66 12.21
C ARG A 74 -2.90 5.80 11.60
N ILE A 75 -2.27 6.59 10.73
CA ILE A 75 -2.95 7.72 10.06
C ILE A 75 -3.95 7.20 9.01
N MET A 76 -3.60 6.14 8.28
CA MET A 76 -4.49 5.46 7.34
C MET A 76 -5.75 4.93 8.03
N GLU A 77 -5.65 4.48 9.29
CA GLU A 77 -6.78 4.02 10.07
C GLU A 77 -7.66 5.17 10.59
N THR A 78 -7.05 6.20 11.21
CA THR A 78 -7.78 7.17 12.05
C THR A 78 -7.75 8.62 11.59
N GLY A 79 -6.97 8.95 10.56
CA GLY A 79 -6.79 10.32 10.08
C GLY A 79 -7.94 10.89 9.27
N SER A 80 -7.84 12.17 8.91
CA SER A 80 -8.74 12.81 7.92
C SER A 80 -8.54 12.20 6.52
N GLU A 81 -9.52 12.34 5.64
CA GLU A 81 -9.46 11.79 4.27
C GLU A 81 -8.18 12.20 3.52
N LEU A 82 -7.79 13.48 3.61
CA LEU A 82 -6.56 13.98 3.00
C LEU A 82 -5.32 13.33 3.61
N SER A 83 -5.26 13.19 4.94
CA SER A 83 -4.13 12.55 5.62
C SER A 83 -4.03 11.07 5.27
N LYS A 84 -5.17 10.36 5.22
CA LYS A 84 -5.26 8.97 4.75
C LYS A 84 -4.74 8.83 3.33
N THR A 85 -5.11 9.75 2.43
CA THR A 85 -4.66 9.76 1.04
C THR A 85 -3.14 9.89 0.94
N VAL A 86 -2.54 10.85 1.64
CA VAL A 86 -1.08 11.05 1.60
C VAL A 86 -0.33 9.90 2.28
N ALA A 87 -0.82 9.40 3.42
CA ALA A 87 -0.20 8.26 4.10
C ALA A 87 -0.25 6.97 3.26
N THR A 88 -1.38 6.71 2.58
CA THR A 88 -1.52 5.57 1.67
C THR A 88 -0.64 5.73 0.45
N PHE A 89 -0.49 6.96 -0.08
CA PHE A 89 0.47 7.24 -1.16
C PHE A 89 1.91 6.95 -0.74
N ILE A 90 2.33 7.33 0.48
CA ILE A 90 3.67 7.01 1.00
C ILE A 90 3.86 5.49 1.10
N LEU A 91 2.90 4.78 1.70
CA LEU A 91 2.94 3.32 1.78
C LEU A 91 2.98 2.67 0.40
N GLN A 92 2.23 3.21 -0.57
CA GLN A 92 2.27 2.74 -1.94
C GLN A 92 3.67 2.87 -2.52
N LYS A 93 4.33 4.03 -2.38
CA LYS A 93 5.69 4.22 -2.92
C LYS A 93 6.70 3.28 -2.28
N ILE A 94 6.58 3.01 -0.97
CA ILE A 94 7.38 1.98 -0.29
C ILE A 94 7.12 0.59 -0.89
N LEU A 95 5.86 0.20 -1.08
CA LEU A 95 5.52 -1.10 -1.67
C LEU A 95 6.01 -1.25 -3.11
N LEU A 96 6.05 -0.16 -3.90
CA LEU A 96 6.53 -0.20 -5.28
C LEU A 96 8.01 -0.58 -5.37
N ASP A 97 8.81 -0.21 -4.37
CA ASP A 97 10.20 -0.62 -4.27
C ASP A 97 10.33 -2.09 -3.81
N GLU A 98 11.29 -2.83 -4.38
CA GLU A 98 11.50 -4.25 -4.05
C GLU A 98 11.91 -4.45 -2.58
N SER A 99 12.72 -3.55 -2.02
CA SER A 99 13.13 -3.65 -0.61
C SER A 99 11.95 -3.40 0.33
N GLY A 100 11.07 -2.45 -0.02
CA GLY A 100 9.86 -2.16 0.74
C GLY A 100 8.82 -3.27 0.69
N LEU A 101 8.58 -3.86 -0.50
CA LEU A 101 7.72 -5.03 -0.62
C LEU A 101 8.26 -6.22 0.20
N SER A 102 9.57 -6.51 0.05
CA SER A 102 10.24 -7.57 0.80
C SER A 102 10.13 -7.36 2.31
N TYR A 103 10.36 -6.13 2.79
CA TYR A 103 10.25 -5.77 4.21
C TYR A 103 8.85 -6.01 4.78
N ILE A 104 7.80 -5.57 4.07
CA ILE A 104 6.41 -5.71 4.49
C ILE A 104 5.97 -7.19 4.48
N CYS A 105 6.39 -7.95 3.46
CA CYS A 105 6.06 -9.35 3.32
C CYS A 105 7.03 -10.31 4.05
N GLN A 106 8.02 -9.77 4.78
CA GLN A 106 9.04 -10.57 5.46
C GLN A 106 8.41 -11.48 6.53
N THR A 107 7.56 -10.89 7.38
CA THR A 107 6.86 -11.58 8.46
C THR A 107 5.35 -11.55 8.23
N TYR A 108 4.66 -12.57 8.73
CA TYR A 108 3.20 -12.62 8.67
C TYR A 108 2.57 -11.45 9.42
N GLU A 109 3.14 -11.05 10.56
CA GLU A 109 2.63 -9.93 11.38
C GLU A 109 2.64 -8.60 10.62
N ARG A 110 3.75 -8.26 9.95
CA ARG A 110 3.85 -7.01 9.19
C ARG A 110 2.84 -6.98 8.04
N PHE A 111 2.79 -8.05 7.25
CA PHE A 111 1.83 -8.18 6.16
C PHE A 111 0.39 -8.10 6.68
N SER A 112 0.06 -8.88 7.71
CA SER A 112 -1.29 -8.97 8.28
C SER A 112 -1.77 -7.61 8.77
N HIS A 113 -0.91 -6.87 9.48
CA HIS A 113 -1.25 -5.52 9.94
C HIS A 113 -1.58 -4.58 8.76
N VAL A 114 -0.75 -4.57 7.71
CA VAL A 114 -1.02 -3.78 6.50
C VAL A 114 -2.35 -4.19 5.84
N ALA A 115 -2.58 -5.50 5.66
CA ALA A 115 -3.78 -6.03 5.04
C ALA A 115 -5.06 -5.68 5.83
N ILE A 116 -5.01 -5.75 7.17
CA ILE A 116 -6.13 -5.38 8.05
C ILE A 116 -6.48 -3.91 7.89
N ILE A 117 -5.49 -3.02 7.90
CA ILE A 117 -5.74 -1.57 7.75
C ILE A 117 -6.30 -1.26 6.36
N LEU A 118 -5.72 -1.81 5.29
CA LEU A 118 -6.28 -1.66 3.94
C LEU A 118 -7.71 -2.18 3.86
N GLY A 119 -8.02 -3.31 4.51
CA GLY A 119 -9.36 -3.89 4.52
C GLY A 119 -10.38 -2.98 5.21
N LYS A 120 -10.02 -2.42 6.38
CA LYS A 120 -10.84 -1.41 7.07
C LYS A 120 -11.10 -0.19 6.19
N MET A 121 -10.09 0.27 5.46
CA MET A 121 -10.24 1.39 4.52
C MET A 121 -11.19 1.08 3.37
N VAL A 122 -11.13 -0.13 2.80
CA VAL A 122 -12.08 -0.56 1.77
C VAL A 122 -13.51 -0.53 2.28
N ILE A 123 -13.76 -1.06 3.48
CA ILE A 123 -15.08 -1.05 4.11
C ILE A 123 -15.56 0.40 4.32
N GLN A 124 -14.68 1.31 4.72
CA GLN A 124 -15.03 2.73 4.84
C GLN A 124 -15.33 3.37 3.48
N LEU A 125 -14.52 3.09 2.46
CA LEU A 125 -14.69 3.64 1.11
C LEU A 125 -16.01 3.21 0.45
N ALA A 126 -16.53 2.04 0.80
CA ALA A 126 -17.85 1.60 0.35
C ALA A 126 -18.99 2.46 0.90
N LYS A 127 -18.79 3.10 2.07
CA LYS A 127 -19.77 3.99 2.72
C LYS A 127 -19.56 5.45 2.33
N GLU A 128 -18.29 5.88 2.29
CA GLU A 128 -17.86 7.25 1.99
C GLU A 128 -16.84 7.20 0.83
N PRO A 129 -17.32 7.25 -0.43
CA PRO A 129 -16.45 7.06 -1.59
C PRO A 129 -15.41 8.17 -1.75
N SER A 130 -14.15 7.78 -1.94
CA SER A 130 -13.06 8.67 -2.34
C SER A 130 -12.22 8.01 -3.42
N ALA A 131 -12.37 8.46 -4.66
CA ALA A 131 -11.68 7.89 -5.82
C ALA A 131 -10.14 7.97 -5.67
N ARG A 132 -9.65 9.08 -5.11
CA ARG A 132 -8.20 9.29 -4.88
C ARG A 132 -7.64 8.29 -3.89
N LEU A 133 -8.34 8.06 -2.78
CA LEU A 133 -7.90 7.10 -1.77
C LEU A 133 -8.00 5.66 -2.29
N LEU A 134 -9.12 5.32 -2.94
CA LEU A 134 -9.35 4.00 -3.52
C LEU A 134 -8.26 3.62 -4.53
N LYS A 135 -7.84 4.56 -5.38
CA LYS A 135 -6.72 4.37 -6.32
C LYS A 135 -5.44 3.88 -5.64
N HIS A 136 -5.06 4.51 -4.53
CA HIS A 136 -3.87 4.11 -3.78
C HIS A 136 -4.06 2.76 -3.08
N VAL A 137 -5.24 2.51 -2.49
CA VAL A 137 -5.57 1.22 -1.85
C VAL A 137 -5.48 0.07 -2.84
N VAL A 138 -6.11 0.20 -4.02
CA VAL A 138 -6.05 -0.82 -5.09
C VAL A 138 -4.60 -1.05 -5.53
N ARG A 139 -3.81 0.03 -5.69
CA ARG A 139 -2.42 -0.10 -6.12
C ARG A 139 -1.53 -0.80 -5.09
N CYS A 140 -1.79 -0.61 -3.79
CA CYS A 140 -1.13 -1.33 -2.71
C CYS A 140 -1.48 -2.82 -2.75
N TYR A 141 -2.76 -3.19 -2.85
CA TYR A 141 -3.16 -4.60 -2.97
C TYR A 141 -2.56 -5.28 -4.20
N LEU A 142 -2.60 -4.62 -5.36
CA LEU A 142 -1.99 -5.13 -6.58
C LEU A 142 -0.50 -5.42 -6.35
N ARG A 143 0.24 -4.49 -5.74
CA ARG A 143 1.66 -4.70 -5.47
C ARG A 143 1.93 -5.81 -4.46
N LEU A 144 1.12 -5.92 -3.42
CA LEU A 144 1.20 -7.02 -2.47
C LEU A 144 0.97 -8.38 -3.14
N SER A 145 0.13 -8.45 -4.20
CA SER A 145 -0.11 -9.69 -4.95
C SER A 145 1.10 -10.17 -5.75
N ASP A 146 2.13 -9.34 -5.95
CA ASP A 146 3.38 -9.75 -6.61
C ASP A 146 4.22 -10.68 -5.70
N ASN A 147 4.06 -10.57 -4.37
CA ASN A 147 4.73 -11.47 -3.43
C ASN A 147 3.93 -12.79 -3.28
N PRO A 148 4.52 -13.97 -3.53
CA PRO A 148 3.80 -15.24 -3.50
C PRO A 148 3.10 -15.55 -2.17
N ARG A 149 3.71 -15.19 -1.03
CA ARG A 149 3.15 -15.46 0.31
C ARG A 149 1.98 -14.53 0.61
N ALA A 150 2.14 -13.24 0.32
CA ALA A 150 1.06 -12.26 0.47
C ALA A 150 -0.10 -12.57 -0.49
N ARG A 151 0.19 -12.97 -1.73
CA ARG A 151 -0.81 -13.40 -2.72
C ARG A 151 -1.68 -14.54 -2.20
N GLU A 152 -1.09 -15.56 -1.57
CA GLU A 152 -1.84 -16.67 -0.96
C GLU A 152 -2.79 -16.17 0.13
N ALA A 153 -2.27 -15.37 1.06
CA ALA A 153 -3.08 -14.83 2.15
C ALA A 153 -4.21 -13.89 1.62
N LEU A 154 -3.93 -13.09 0.59
CA LEU A 154 -4.91 -12.21 -0.04
C LEU A 154 -6.07 -12.96 -0.69
N ARG A 155 -5.89 -14.21 -1.14
CA ARG A 155 -7.03 -15.01 -1.62
C ARG A 155 -8.09 -15.18 -0.53
N GLN A 156 -7.66 -15.30 0.72
CA GLN A 156 -8.54 -15.54 1.87
C GLN A 156 -9.03 -14.24 2.51
N CYS A 157 -8.25 -13.15 2.47
CA CYS A 157 -8.54 -11.93 3.22
C CYS A 157 -8.82 -10.67 2.40
N LEU A 158 -8.78 -10.72 1.05
CA LEU A 158 -9.19 -9.56 0.24
C LEU A 158 -10.66 -9.21 0.56
N PRO A 159 -11.02 -7.93 0.76
CA PRO A 159 -12.41 -7.53 0.98
C PRO A 159 -13.31 -7.79 -0.23
N ASP A 160 -14.54 -8.24 0.02
CA ASP A 160 -15.50 -8.59 -1.03
C ASP A 160 -15.91 -7.39 -1.89
N GLN A 161 -15.87 -6.18 -1.34
CA GLN A 161 -16.17 -4.94 -2.07
C GLN A 161 -15.18 -4.67 -3.23
N LEU A 162 -13.99 -5.29 -3.20
CA LEU A 162 -13.04 -5.25 -4.32
C LEU A 162 -13.28 -6.36 -5.35
N ARG A 163 -14.10 -7.36 -5.03
CA ARG A 163 -14.48 -8.45 -5.95
C ARG A 163 -15.82 -8.21 -6.62
N ASP A 164 -16.72 -7.50 -5.95
CA ASP A 164 -18.06 -7.22 -6.44
C ASP A 164 -18.16 -5.88 -7.20
N ALA A 165 -19.39 -5.45 -7.48
CA ALA A 165 -19.66 -4.23 -8.22
C ALA A 165 -19.65 -2.95 -7.36
N THR A 166 -19.31 -3.00 -6.06
CA THR A 166 -19.42 -1.89 -5.09
C THR A 166 -18.78 -0.60 -5.60
N PHE A 167 -17.58 -0.68 -6.19
CA PHE A 167 -16.84 0.50 -6.67
C PHE A 167 -17.04 0.83 -8.15
N SER A 168 -17.96 0.16 -8.85
CA SER A 168 -18.12 0.32 -10.31
C SER A 168 -18.40 1.77 -10.72
N VAL A 169 -19.26 2.46 -9.97
CA VAL A 169 -19.62 3.88 -10.20
C VAL A 169 -18.45 4.80 -9.84
N CYS A 170 -17.82 4.58 -8.68
CA CYS A 170 -16.66 5.38 -8.23
C CYS A 170 -15.48 5.31 -9.21
N LEU A 171 -15.31 4.15 -9.86
CA LEU A 171 -14.23 3.91 -10.81
C LEU A 171 -14.61 4.18 -12.26
N GLN A 172 -15.81 4.71 -12.54
CA GLN A 172 -16.35 4.80 -13.90
C GLN A 172 -15.35 5.45 -14.88
N ASP A 173 -14.75 6.58 -14.48
CA ASP A 173 -13.84 7.38 -15.29
C ASP A 173 -12.35 7.08 -15.03
N ASP A 174 -12.01 6.31 -14.00
CA ASP A 174 -10.62 5.94 -13.67
C ASP A 174 -10.22 4.61 -14.32
N LYS A 175 -9.88 4.67 -15.61
CA LYS A 175 -9.44 3.51 -16.41
C LYS A 175 -8.23 2.79 -15.80
N SER A 176 -7.30 3.54 -15.20
CA SER A 176 -6.08 2.98 -14.63
C SER A 176 -6.39 2.14 -13.39
N THR A 177 -7.19 2.67 -12.47
CA THR A 177 -7.57 1.94 -11.25
C THR A 177 -8.45 0.73 -11.56
N LYS A 178 -9.36 0.84 -12.55
CA LYS A 178 -10.10 -0.33 -13.07
C LYS A 178 -9.16 -1.42 -13.58
N HIS A 179 -8.17 -1.05 -14.39
CA HIS A 179 -7.21 -2.02 -14.92
C HIS A 179 -6.39 -2.69 -13.81
N TRP A 180 -5.93 -1.91 -12.82
CA TRP A 180 -5.21 -2.46 -11.67
C TRP A 180 -6.06 -3.41 -10.83
N LEU A 181 -7.34 -3.11 -10.63
CA LEU A 181 -8.26 -4.01 -9.91
C LEU A 181 -8.45 -5.33 -10.66
N HIS A 182 -8.66 -5.28 -11.98
CA HIS A 182 -8.75 -6.50 -12.80
C HIS A 182 -7.47 -7.34 -12.73
N LEU A 183 -6.30 -6.71 -12.80
CA LEU A 183 -5.02 -7.42 -12.70
C LEU A 183 -4.83 -8.05 -11.31
N LEU A 184 -5.23 -7.35 -10.24
CA LEU A 184 -5.22 -7.90 -8.88
C LEU A 184 -6.06 -9.17 -8.79
N ILE A 185 -7.31 -9.14 -9.28
CA ILE A 185 -8.19 -10.31 -9.25
C ILE A 185 -7.57 -11.47 -10.05
N LYS A 186 -7.08 -11.19 -11.27
CA LYS A 186 -6.38 -12.19 -12.09
C LYS A 186 -5.19 -12.81 -11.37
N ASN A 187 -4.35 -12.01 -10.70
CA ASN A 187 -3.20 -12.52 -9.95
C ASN A 187 -3.62 -13.50 -8.84
N LEU A 188 -4.77 -13.25 -8.20
CA LEU A 188 -5.30 -14.13 -7.16
C LEU A 188 -5.90 -15.43 -7.74
N GLU A 189 -6.42 -15.42 -8.97
CA GLU A 189 -6.97 -16.62 -9.63
C GLU A 189 -5.89 -17.57 -10.17
N LEU A 190 -4.74 -17.04 -10.63
CA LEU A 190 -3.66 -17.81 -11.30
C LEU A 190 -2.97 -18.89 -10.44
N GLY A 191 -3.37 -19.09 -9.19
CA GLY A 191 -2.84 -20.15 -8.31
C GLY A 191 -3.81 -21.30 -7.99
N VAL A 192 -4.99 -21.32 -8.58
CA VAL A 192 -5.90 -22.48 -8.48
C VAL A 192 -5.40 -23.56 -9.44
N VAL A 193 -4.35 -24.29 -9.05
CA VAL A 193 -4.11 -25.60 -9.65
C VAL A 193 -5.28 -26.47 -9.19
N ALA A 194 -6.18 -26.80 -10.11
CA ALA A 194 -7.22 -27.79 -9.89
C ALA A 194 -6.59 -29.06 -9.29
N PRO A 195 -7.22 -29.74 -8.32
CA PRO A 195 -6.69 -30.99 -7.82
C PRO A 195 -6.52 -31.94 -8.99
N THR A 196 -5.27 -32.29 -9.32
CA THR A 196 -4.97 -33.32 -10.31
C THR A 196 -5.58 -34.62 -9.83
N ASP A 197 -6.59 -35.10 -10.56
CA ASP A 197 -7.26 -36.37 -10.30
C ASP A 197 -6.19 -37.49 -10.27
N PRO A 198 -5.98 -38.19 -9.14
CA PRO A 198 -4.98 -39.26 -9.05
C PRO A 198 -5.26 -40.46 -9.98
N ARG A 199 -6.39 -40.47 -10.68
CA ARG A 199 -6.86 -41.60 -11.49
C ARG A 199 -6.36 -41.62 -12.93
N GLN A 200 -5.57 -40.64 -13.39
CA GLN A 200 -5.06 -40.60 -14.78
C GLN A 200 -3.64 -41.18 -14.98
N ILE A 201 -2.98 -41.67 -13.93
CA ILE A 201 -1.70 -42.37 -14.07
C ILE A 201 -1.96 -43.88 -14.03
N GLY A 202 -2.27 -44.47 -15.20
CA GLY A 202 -2.61 -45.89 -15.27
C GLY A 202 -2.44 -46.51 -16.65
N MET A 203 -1.21 -46.97 -16.92
CA MET A 203 -0.81 -48.05 -17.84
C MET A 203 -0.87 -47.79 -19.36
N SER A 204 0.31 -47.67 -19.97
CA SER A 204 0.55 -48.08 -21.37
C SER A 204 1.11 -49.51 -21.37
N PRO A 205 0.69 -50.41 -22.28
CA PRO A 205 1.17 -51.79 -22.31
C PRO A 205 2.54 -51.89 -22.99
N LEU A 206 3.45 -52.66 -22.39
CA LEU A 206 4.72 -53.05 -22.99
C LEU A 206 4.45 -54.09 -24.08
N THR A 207 4.75 -53.73 -25.32
CA THR A 207 4.82 -54.63 -26.48
C THR A 207 6.03 -55.56 -26.32
N SER A 208 5.82 -56.86 -26.48
CA SER A 208 6.84 -57.85 -26.88
C SER A 208 6.52 -58.35 -28.27
#